data_AF-A0A1M7Y436-F1
#
_entry.id   AF-A0A1M7Y436-F1
#
_cell.length_a   1.000
_cell.length_b   1.000
_cell.length_c   1.000
_cell.angle_alpha   90.00
_cell.angle_beta   90.00
_cell.angle_gamma   90.00
#
_symmetry.space_group_name_H-M   'P 1'
#
loop_
_entity.id
_entity.type
_entity.pdbx_description
1 polymer ?
#
loop_
_entity_poly.entity_id
_entity_poly.type
_entity_poly.pdbx_seq_one_letter_code
_entity_poly.pdbx_strand_id
1 'polypeptide(L)' 'MSMRITVSYETPEELKTVLALLDPVIKDWNKASKKAGQYNRVYIKTRIKEESAYVK' A
#
# COMPACT_ATOMS: atom_id res chain seq x y z
N MET A 1 2.35 7.01 -13.69
CA MET A 1 2.63 7.84 -12.48
C MET A 1 2.96 6.94 -11.28
N SER A 2 3.55 7.47 -10.20
CA SER A 2 3.75 6.73 -8.95
C SER A 2 2.93 7.33 -7.82
N MET A 3 2.20 6.51 -7.09
CA MET A 3 1.43 6.93 -5.90
C MET A 3 2.02 6.32 -4.64
N ARG A 4 1.91 7.06 -3.53
CA ARG A 4 2.33 6.60 -2.21
C ARG A 4 1.10 6.44 -1.33
N ILE A 5 0.85 5.23 -0.88
CA ILE A 5 -0.25 4.90 0.04
C ILE A 5 0.35 4.71 1.43
N THR A 6 -0.24 5.35 2.44
CA THR A 6 0.11 5.09 3.84
C THR A 6 -1.00 4.27 4.45
N VAL A 7 -0.67 3.10 4.99
CA VAL A 7 -1.65 2.21 5.63
C VAL A 7 -1.27 2.07 7.09
N SER A 8 -2.21 2.37 7.98
CA SER A 8 -2.09 2.06 9.41
C SER A 8 -2.71 0.69 9.65
N TYR A 9 -2.02 -0.18 10.38
CA TYR A 9 -2.46 -1.54 10.66
C TYR A 9 -2.08 -1.95 12.08
N GLU A 10 -2.86 -2.83 12.69
CA GLU A 10 -2.59 -3.35 14.02
C GLU A 10 -1.86 -4.69 13.90
N THR A 11 -2.39 -5.59 13.08
CA THR A 11 -1.89 -6.96 12.95
C THR A 11 -1.12 -7.18 11.64
N PRO A 12 -0.14 -8.09 11.62
CA PRO A 12 0.55 -8.47 10.38
C PRO A 12 -0.38 -9.06 9.30
N GLU A 13 -1.52 -9.63 9.70
CA GLU A 13 -2.50 -10.27 8.81
C GLU A 13 -3.28 -9.24 7.99
N GLU A 14 -3.72 -8.16 8.63
CA GLU A 14 -4.34 -7.01 7.93
C GLU A 14 -3.43 -6.47 6.84
N LEU A 15 -2.14 -6.33 7.15
CA LEU A 15 -1.15 -5.88 6.18
C LEU A 15 -1.04 -6.83 4.99
N LYS A 16 -1.04 -8.16 5.23
CA LYS A 16 -0.99 -9.15 4.14
C LYS A 16 -2.21 -9.03 3.22
N THR A 17 -3.40 -8.87 3.79
CA THR A 17 -4.63 -8.70 3.00
C THR A 17 -4.58 -7.43 2.15
N VAL A 18 -4.11 -6.32 2.70
CA VAL A 18 -3.96 -5.07 1.95
C VAL A 18 -2.92 -5.20 0.84
N LEU A 19 -1.79 -5.86 1.10
CA LEU A 19 -0.79 -6.12 0.08
C LEU A 19 -1.32 -7.02 -1.05
N ALA A 20 -2.13 -8.03 -0.71
CA ALA A 20 -2.75 -8.92 -1.70
C ALA A 20 -3.77 -8.17 -2.58
N LEU A 21 -4.56 -7.26 -2.01
CA LEU A 21 -5.53 -6.44 -2.77
C LEU A 21 -4.87 -5.44 -3.73
N LEU A 22 -3.65 -5.00 -3.40
CA LEU A 22 -2.90 -4.03 -4.18
C LEU A 22 -1.95 -4.70 -5.19
N ASP A 23 -1.82 -6.03 -5.20
CA ASP A 23 -1.12 -6.80 -6.23
C ASP A 23 -1.92 -6.76 -7.54
N PRO A 24 -1.33 -6.49 -8.73
CA PRO A 24 0.09 -6.35 -9.08
C PRO A 24 0.63 -4.92 -9.12
N VAL A 25 -0.08 -3.97 -8.50
CA VAL A 25 0.17 -2.54 -8.65
C VAL A 25 1.28 -2.05 -7.71
N ILE A 26 1.62 -2.83 -6.68
CA ILE A 26 2.71 -2.54 -5.75
C ILE A 26 4.05 -2.65 -6.45
N LYS A 27 4.85 -1.59 -6.32
CA LYS A 27 6.26 -1.58 -6.75
C LYS A 27 7.19 -1.95 -5.61
N ASP A 28 6.92 -1.39 -4.43
CA ASP A 28 7.78 -1.47 -3.26
C ASP A 28 6.97 -1.06 -2.03
N TRP A 29 7.32 -1.56 -0.85
CA TRP A 29 6.73 -1.14 0.41
C TRP A 29 7.72 -1.26 1.55
N ASN A 30 7.63 -0.33 2.50
CA ASN A 30 8.46 -0.36 3.70
C ASN A 30 7.64 -0.09 4.96
N LYS A 31 7.92 -0.88 6.00
CA LYS A 31 7.35 -0.64 7.32
C LYS A 31 7.99 0.62 7.90
N ALA A 32 7.16 1.50 8.44
CA ALA A 32 7.66 2.59 9.25
C ALA A 32 8.24 2.02 10.54
N SER A 33 9.38 2.54 10.98
CA SER A 33 9.91 2.23 12.32
C SER A 33 8.82 2.51 13.35
N LYS A 34 8.59 1.57 14.29
CA LYS A 34 7.61 1.71 15.37
C LYS A 34 7.86 3.03 16.10
N LYS A 35 7.08 4.06 15.77
CA LYS A 35 6.92 5.24 16.62
C LYS A 35 5.97 4.86 17.74
N ALA A 36 6.16 5.43 18.93
CA ALA A 36 5.35 5.17 20.12
C ALA A 36 3.87 5.55 19.88
N GLY A 37 3.10 4.63 19.32
CA GLY A 37 1.69 4.77 18.98
C GLY A 37 1.04 3.38 18.82
N GLN A 38 -0.27 3.33 18.98
CA GLN A 38 -1.04 2.08 19.00
C GLN A 38 -1.01 1.32 17.66
N TYR A 39 -0.81 2.02 16.54
CA TYR A 39 -0.88 1.46 15.19
C TYR A 39 0.49 1.46 14.50
N ASN A 40 0.81 0.35 13.82
CA ASN A 40 1.94 0.30 12.91
C ASN A 40 1.59 1.02 11.60
N ARG A 41 2.59 1.50 10.87
CA ARG A 41 2.40 2.13 9.56
C ARG A 41 3.27 1.46 8.51
N VAL A 42 2.74 1.33 7.30
CA VAL A 42 3.50 0.95 6.11
C VAL A 42 3.34 2.03 5.06
N TYR A 43 4.40 2.31 4.32
CA TYR A 43 4.32 3.09 3.10
C TYR A 43 4.45 2.18 1.90
N ILE A 44 3.46 2.20 1.04
CA ILE A 44 3.39 1.40 -0.18
C ILE A 44 3.57 2.35 -1.36
N LYS A 45 4.54 2.07 -2.22
CA LYS A 45 4.70 2.73 -3.51
C LYS A 45 4.03 1.88 -4.58
N THR A 46 3.09 2.47 -5.30
CA THR A 46 2.38 1.80 -6.40
C THR A 46 2.72 2.44 -7.74
N ARG A 47 2.66 1.64 -8.82
CA ARG A 47 2.72 2.14 -10.19
C ARG A 47 1.30 2.31 -10.69
N ILE A 48 0.84 3.55 -10.80
CA ILE A 48 -0.39 3.81 -11.54
C ILE A 48 -0.04 3.65 -13.02
N LYS A 49 -0.51 2.55 -13.61
CA LYS A 49 -0.72 2.49 -15.06
C LYS A 49 -1.89 3.42 -15.33
N GLU A 50 -1.70 4.37 -16.23
CA GLU A 50 -2.83 5.07 -16.84
C GLU A 50 -3.67 3.99 -17.52
N GLU A 51 -4.83 3.67 -16.97
CA GLU A 51 -5.86 3.03 -17.77
C GLU A 51 -6.24 4.05 -18.83
N SER A 52 -5.62 3.95 -20.00
CA SER A 52 -6.12 4.61 -21.19
C SER A 52 -7.55 4.12 -21.42
N ALA A 53 -8.50 5.00 -21.10
CA ALA A 53 -9.87 5.02 -21.58
C ALA A 53 -10.73 3.77 -21.29
N TYR A 54 -11.53 3.83 -20.23
CA TYR A 54 -12.86 3.21 -20.26
C TYR A 54 -13.75 4.07 -21.17
N VAL A 55 -13.68 3.82 -22.48
CA VAL A 55 -14.82 4.05 -23.37
C VAL A 55 -15.60 2.75 -23.40
N LYS A 56 -16.77 2.74 -22.77
CA LYS A 56 -17.87 1.86 -23.17
C LYS A 56 -19.20 2.54 -22.91
#